data_AF-A0A7S0I645-F1
#
_entry.id   AF-A0A7S0I645-F1
#
_cell.length_a   1.000
_cell.length_b   1.000
_cell.length_c   1.000
_cell.angle_alpha   90.00
_cell.angle_beta   90.00
_cell.angle_gamma   90.00
#
_symmetry.space_group_name_H-M   'P 1'
#
loop_
_entity.id
_entity.type
_entity.pdbx_description
1 polymer ?
#
loop_
_entity_poly.entity_id
_entity_poly.type
_entity_poly.pdbx_seq_one_letter_code
_entity_poly.pdbx_strand_id
1 'polypeptide(L)'
;MVRLVSAPVRVLETDQVKISEYFGGASCSPCPFPVGDISVAHVQVEAGWAEEWQTPAFDEYALVLVGSVTIETTRGPATKVSAGQAVFLAKGERVRWHFTERAEYVPICMPAFSPDNCFREDAEAGDPPPAHDGHESIYHLVQKPLWEACKAKGKTYYPPTYAEDGFTHATADPSKLLDVANHFYKSVQAEWLCLRMTRETVASAGITLKFEEPSAVGGTPALNTTQSGGARFPHLYGGIPPRIVTEERAVRRAADGTYLSIAGLVERQKGQQGQQQGQQQGQQQGQQQG
;
A
#
# COMPACT_ATOMS: atom_id res chain seq x y z
N MET A 1 -22.29 -14.55 39.02
CA MET A 1 -21.43 -15.73 39.19
C MET A 1 -20.02 -15.34 38.77
N VAL A 2 -19.00 -15.63 39.57
CA VAL A 2 -17.59 -15.38 39.22
C VAL A 2 -16.92 -16.72 38.89
N ARG A 3 -16.11 -16.74 37.84
CA ARG A 3 -15.35 -17.92 37.39
C ARG A 3 -13.93 -17.51 37.04
N LEU A 4 -12.98 -18.32 37.49
CA LEU A 4 -11.56 -18.14 37.24
C LEU A 4 -11.11 -19.16 36.18
N VAL A 5 -10.48 -18.68 35.12
CA VAL A 5 -9.68 -19.52 34.22
C VAL A 5 -8.24 -19.42 34.72
N SER A 6 -7.77 -20.47 35.40
CA SER A 6 -6.44 -20.46 36.03
C SER A 6 -5.29 -20.68 35.05
N ALA A 7 -5.58 -21.23 33.87
CA ALA A 7 -4.61 -21.47 32.81
C ALA A 7 -5.31 -21.49 31.43
N PRO A 8 -4.66 -21.00 30.37
CA PRO A 8 -5.18 -21.10 29.01
C PRO A 8 -4.93 -22.49 28.41
N VAL A 9 -5.59 -22.76 27.28
CA VAL A 9 -5.29 -23.88 26.38
C VAL A 9 -4.34 -23.40 25.28
N ARG A 10 -3.22 -24.09 25.08
CA ARG A 10 -2.29 -23.82 23.98
C ARG A 10 -2.90 -24.34 22.67
N VAL A 11 -3.22 -23.45 21.73
CA VAL A 11 -3.84 -23.81 20.45
C VAL A 11 -2.83 -23.87 19.30
N LEU A 12 -1.76 -23.09 19.41
CA LEU A 12 -0.64 -23.09 18.47
C LEU A 12 0.66 -22.82 19.21
N GLU A 13 1.71 -23.58 18.90
CA GLU A 13 3.07 -23.32 19.36
C GLU A 13 4.05 -23.66 18.24
N THR A 14 4.73 -22.64 17.74
CA THR A 14 5.88 -22.75 16.84
C THR A 14 7.05 -21.95 17.43
N ASP A 15 8.18 -21.95 16.73
CA ASP A 15 9.33 -21.12 17.10
C ASP A 15 9.07 -19.62 16.92
N GLN A 16 8.07 -19.23 16.11
CA GLN A 16 7.76 -17.83 15.79
C GLN A 16 6.49 -17.30 16.44
N VAL A 17 5.50 -18.16 16.70
CA VAL A 17 4.21 -17.74 17.24
C VAL A 17 3.67 -18.75 18.26
N LYS A 18 3.10 -18.22 19.35
CA LYS A 18 2.41 -18.99 20.38
C LYS A 18 1.05 -18.37 20.66
N ILE A 19 -0.01 -19.17 20.57
CA ILE A 19 -1.38 -18.73 20.83
C ILE A 19 -1.94 -19.54 22.00
N SER A 20 -2.28 -18.85 23.08
CA SER A 20 -2.87 -19.46 24.28
C SER A 20 -4.28 -18.90 24.50
N GLU A 21 -5.31 -19.73 24.29
CA GLU A 21 -6.72 -19.34 24.40
C GLU A 21 -7.25 -19.49 25.83
N TYR A 22 -7.93 -18.47 26.35
CA TYR A 22 -8.59 -18.48 27.67
C TYR A 22 -10.10 -18.73 27.57
N PHE A 23 -10.73 -18.19 26.53
CA PHE A 23 -12.14 -18.40 26.21
C PHE A 23 -12.27 -18.60 24.70
N GLY A 24 -13.11 -19.53 24.25
CA GLY A 24 -13.31 -19.79 22.82
C GLY A 24 -13.53 -21.26 22.49
N GLY A 25 -13.40 -21.59 21.21
CA GLY A 25 -13.73 -22.90 20.67
C GLY A 25 -12.83 -24.02 21.19
N ALA A 26 -11.54 -23.76 21.34
CA ALA A 26 -10.56 -24.76 21.75
C ALA A 26 -10.52 -24.96 23.26
N SER A 27 -10.76 -23.90 24.03
CA SER A 27 -10.74 -23.92 25.50
C SER A 27 -12.06 -24.41 26.10
N CYS A 28 -13.18 -24.15 25.43
CA CYS A 28 -14.50 -24.39 26.01
C CYS A 28 -15.62 -24.53 24.96
N SER A 29 -15.58 -25.50 24.04
CA SER A 29 -16.74 -25.79 23.15
C SER A 29 -17.34 -27.19 23.41
N PRO A 30 -18.64 -27.29 23.81
CA PRO A 30 -19.54 -26.19 24.14
C PRO A 30 -19.12 -25.51 25.45
N CYS A 31 -19.28 -24.19 25.53
CA CYS A 31 -18.83 -23.48 26.70
C CYS A 31 -19.77 -23.78 27.87
N PRO A 32 -19.25 -24.26 29.02
CA PRO A 32 -20.07 -24.44 30.20
C PRO A 32 -20.54 -23.11 30.82
N PHE A 33 -20.19 -21.97 30.20
CA PHE A 33 -20.47 -20.62 30.67
C PHE A 33 -21.32 -19.85 29.65
N PRO A 34 -22.15 -18.88 30.10
CA PRO A 34 -22.87 -17.98 29.22
C PRO A 34 -21.95 -16.86 28.71
N VAL A 35 -20.77 -17.20 28.18
CA VAL A 35 -19.77 -16.24 27.69
C VAL A 35 -20.07 -15.68 26.30
N GLY A 36 -21.18 -16.13 25.67
CA GLY A 36 -21.47 -15.78 24.29
C GLY A 36 -20.48 -16.43 23.31
N ASP A 37 -20.62 -16.11 22.03
CA ASP A 37 -19.74 -16.57 20.97
C ASP A 37 -18.50 -15.67 20.91
N ILE A 38 -17.55 -15.88 21.83
CA ILE A 38 -16.35 -15.05 21.99
C ILE A 38 -15.09 -15.92 22.03
N SER A 39 -14.01 -15.46 21.41
CA SER A 39 -12.66 -15.96 21.65
C SER A 39 -11.81 -14.89 22.31
N VAL A 40 -11.02 -15.27 23.31
CA VAL A 40 -10.04 -14.42 24.01
C VAL A 40 -8.75 -15.23 24.14
N ALA A 41 -7.68 -14.74 23.54
CA ALA A 41 -6.38 -15.39 23.58
C ALA A 41 -5.26 -14.43 24.01
N HIS A 42 -4.13 -14.99 24.38
CA HIS A 42 -2.86 -14.27 24.49
C HIS A 42 -1.92 -14.84 23.43
N VAL A 43 -1.46 -13.96 22.55
CA VAL A 43 -0.57 -14.30 21.44
C VAL A 43 0.79 -13.70 21.70
N GLN A 44 1.82 -14.52 21.52
CA GLN A 44 3.22 -14.12 21.59
C GLN A 44 3.85 -14.38 20.23
N VAL A 45 4.54 -13.38 19.70
CA VAL A 45 5.08 -13.38 18.34
C VAL A 45 6.54 -12.92 18.38
N GLU A 46 7.41 -13.66 17.70
CA GLU A 46 8.81 -13.27 17.51
C GLU A 46 8.99 -12.28 16.34
N ALA A 47 10.07 -11.53 16.38
CA ALA A 47 10.39 -10.56 15.34
C ALA A 47 10.55 -11.22 13.96
N GLY A 48 10.08 -10.55 12.91
CA GLY A 48 10.17 -10.99 11.52
C GLY A 48 9.06 -11.95 11.07
N TRP A 49 8.06 -12.21 11.92
CA TRP A 49 6.91 -13.01 11.55
C TRP A 49 5.79 -12.16 10.94
N ALA A 50 5.04 -12.76 10.02
CA ALA A 50 3.84 -12.20 9.42
C ALA A 50 2.76 -13.27 9.32
N GLU A 51 1.51 -12.86 9.47
CA GLU A 51 0.37 -13.69 9.06
C GLU A 51 0.23 -13.66 7.53
N GLU A 52 -0.44 -14.68 7.02
CA GLU A 52 -0.99 -14.63 5.66
C GLU A 52 -2.17 -13.65 5.60
N TRP A 53 -2.54 -13.25 4.38
CA TRP A 53 -3.75 -12.48 4.19
C TRP A 53 -4.97 -13.28 4.66
N GLN A 54 -5.89 -12.59 5.32
CA GLN A 54 -7.09 -13.18 5.86
C GLN A 54 -8.26 -12.21 5.74
N THR A 55 -9.47 -12.74 5.64
CA THR A 55 -10.70 -11.93 5.63
C THR A 55 -11.65 -12.45 6.70
N PRO A 56 -11.44 -12.12 7.99
CA PRO A 56 -12.15 -12.77 9.07
C PRO A 56 -13.68 -12.63 9.02
N ALA A 57 -14.40 -13.70 9.38
CA ALA A 57 -15.86 -13.71 9.53
C ALA A 57 -16.34 -13.17 10.89
N PHE A 58 -15.44 -12.57 11.66
CA PHE A 58 -15.65 -12.02 13.00
C PHE A 58 -15.08 -10.61 13.12
N ASP A 59 -15.65 -9.84 14.04
CA ASP A 59 -15.04 -8.61 14.52
C ASP A 59 -13.89 -8.96 15.47
N GLU A 60 -12.77 -8.23 15.36
CA GLU A 60 -11.59 -8.46 16.19
C GLU A 60 -11.19 -7.17 16.90
N TYR A 61 -11.06 -7.26 18.23
CA TYR A 61 -10.48 -6.23 19.08
C TYR A 61 -9.14 -6.75 19.57
N ALA A 62 -8.06 -6.03 19.32
CA ALA A 62 -6.74 -6.48 19.75
C ALA A 62 -6.04 -5.41 20.58
N LEU A 63 -5.61 -5.78 21.77
CA LEU A 63 -4.79 -4.95 22.67
C LEU A 63 -3.34 -5.43 22.60
N VAL A 64 -2.42 -4.55 22.20
CA VAL A 64 -0.98 -4.86 22.20
C VAL A 64 -0.43 -4.61 23.60
N LEU A 65 0.22 -5.62 24.18
CA LEU A 65 0.82 -5.60 25.51
C LEU A 65 2.31 -5.27 25.46
N VAL A 66 3.03 -5.82 24.48
CA VAL A 66 4.48 -5.69 24.31
C VAL A 66 4.80 -5.45 22.83
N GLY A 67 5.81 -4.62 22.54
CA GLY A 67 6.29 -4.38 21.18
C GLY A 67 5.29 -3.60 20.32
N SER A 68 5.24 -3.93 19.04
CA SER A 68 4.26 -3.37 18.11
C SER A 68 3.94 -4.32 16.96
N VAL A 69 2.79 -4.09 16.34
CA VAL A 69 2.38 -4.74 15.10
C VAL A 69 2.01 -3.71 14.06
N THR A 70 2.30 -4.00 12.80
CA THR A 70 1.79 -3.25 11.64
C THR A 70 0.69 -4.07 10.98
N ILE A 71 -0.51 -3.51 10.89
CA ILE A 71 -1.67 -4.16 10.29
C ILE A 71 -1.92 -3.52 8.93
N GLU A 72 -1.75 -4.32 7.89
CA GLU A 72 -2.07 -3.96 6.52
C GLU A 72 -3.54 -4.28 6.24
N THR A 73 -4.18 -3.44 5.43
CA THR A 73 -5.53 -3.72 4.94
C THR A 73 -5.58 -3.40 3.45
N THR A 74 -6.60 -3.89 2.75
CA THR A 74 -6.84 -3.46 1.36
C THR A 74 -7.28 -1.99 1.25
N ARG A 75 -7.66 -1.38 2.38
CA ARG A 75 -8.30 -0.07 2.47
C ARG A 75 -7.45 0.91 3.29
N GLY A 76 -6.60 1.67 2.60
CA GLY A 76 -5.83 2.76 3.22
C GLY A 76 -4.47 2.33 3.74
N PRO A 77 -3.80 3.18 4.54
CA PRO A 77 -2.45 2.92 5.01
C PRO A 77 -2.42 1.83 6.08
N ALA A 78 -1.30 1.10 6.15
CA ALA A 78 -1.04 0.20 7.24
C ALA A 78 -1.05 0.94 8.59
N THR A 79 -1.63 0.32 9.60
CA THR A 79 -1.79 0.89 10.94
C THR A 79 -0.80 0.23 11.89
N LYS A 80 0.13 1.01 12.44
CA LYS A 80 1.02 0.56 13.50
C LYS A 80 0.31 0.68 14.85
N VAL A 81 0.26 -0.41 15.61
CA VAL A 81 -0.33 -0.51 16.95
C VAL A 81 0.77 -0.93 17.91
N SER A 82 1.08 -0.07 18.88
CA SER A 82 2.14 -0.26 19.87
C SER A 82 1.59 -0.69 21.23
N ALA A 83 2.48 -1.18 22.11
CA ALA A 83 2.14 -1.53 23.48
C ALA A 83 1.29 -0.46 24.19
N GLY A 84 0.20 -0.90 24.82
CA GLY A 84 -0.80 -0.04 25.46
C GLY A 84 -1.87 0.52 24.53
N GLN A 85 -1.78 0.26 23.22
CA GLN A 85 -2.79 0.65 22.23
C GLN A 85 -3.65 -0.54 21.81
N ALA A 86 -4.87 -0.26 21.37
CA ALA A 86 -5.78 -1.25 20.83
C ALA A 86 -6.26 -0.87 19.43
N VAL A 87 -6.66 -1.87 18.66
CA VAL A 87 -7.22 -1.74 17.32
C VAL A 87 -8.51 -2.54 17.22
N PHE A 88 -9.42 -2.04 16.37
CA PHE A 88 -10.64 -2.74 15.97
C PHE A 88 -10.55 -3.06 14.48
N LEU A 89 -10.77 -4.33 14.14
CA LEU A 89 -10.89 -4.81 12.77
C LEU A 89 -12.32 -5.31 12.57
N ALA A 90 -13.03 -4.68 11.64
CA ALA A 90 -14.39 -5.08 11.33
C ALA A 90 -14.39 -6.41 10.59
N LYS A 91 -15.41 -7.23 10.86
CA LYS A 91 -15.73 -8.43 10.09
C LYS A 91 -15.70 -8.15 8.58
N GLY A 92 -15.04 -9.03 7.84
CA GLY A 92 -14.90 -8.93 6.39
C GLY A 92 -13.87 -7.92 5.91
N GLU A 93 -13.14 -7.26 6.81
CA GLU A 93 -11.92 -6.53 6.43
C GLU A 93 -10.84 -7.53 6.05
N ARG A 94 -10.25 -7.36 4.86
CA ARG A 94 -9.10 -8.14 4.44
C ARG A 94 -7.83 -7.53 5.02
N VAL A 95 -7.16 -8.26 5.90
CA VAL A 95 -6.03 -7.78 6.70
C VAL A 95 -4.83 -8.70 6.63
N ARG A 96 -3.65 -8.14 6.92
CA ARG A 96 -2.41 -8.89 7.17
C ARG A 96 -1.68 -8.29 8.35
N TRP A 97 -1.16 -9.14 9.22
CA TRP A 97 -0.42 -8.73 10.41
C TRP A 97 1.07 -8.91 10.17
N HIS A 98 1.88 -7.91 10.48
CA HIS A 98 3.32 -7.94 10.30
C HIS A 98 4.05 -7.43 11.54
N PHE A 99 5.03 -8.20 12.01
CA PHE A 99 5.74 -7.98 13.28
C PHE A 99 7.23 -7.78 13.02
N THR A 100 7.70 -6.54 13.06
CA THR A 100 9.12 -6.21 12.89
C THR A 100 9.95 -6.39 14.17
N GLU A 101 9.28 -6.58 15.30
CA GLU A 101 9.87 -6.80 16.62
C GLU A 101 9.04 -7.84 17.39
N ARG A 102 9.59 -8.38 18.48
CA ARG A 102 8.85 -9.29 19.36
C ARG A 102 7.65 -8.56 19.95
N ALA A 103 6.47 -9.14 19.82
CA ALA A 103 5.22 -8.55 20.28
C ALA A 103 4.38 -9.54 21.07
N GLU A 104 3.54 -8.99 21.94
CA GLU A 104 2.50 -9.76 22.62
C GLU A 104 1.19 -8.98 22.56
N TYR A 105 0.10 -9.67 22.28
CA TYR A 105 -1.22 -9.04 22.18
C TYR A 105 -2.35 -9.97 22.62
N VAL A 106 -3.49 -9.36 22.91
CA VAL A 106 -4.72 -10.05 23.30
C VAL A 106 -5.78 -9.80 22.22
N PRO A 107 -5.99 -10.73 21.28
CA PRO A 107 -7.12 -10.68 20.39
C PRO A 107 -8.39 -11.15 21.09
N ILE A 108 -9.48 -10.45 20.78
CA ILE A 108 -10.83 -10.72 21.25
C ILE A 108 -11.73 -10.75 20.02
N CYS A 109 -12.26 -11.92 19.68
CA CYS A 109 -13.04 -12.12 18.45
C CYS A 109 -14.50 -12.40 18.77
N MET A 110 -15.41 -11.78 18.02
CA MET A 110 -16.86 -12.02 18.08
C MET A 110 -17.46 -12.09 16.67
N PRO A 111 -18.06 -13.22 16.24
CA PRO A 111 -18.11 -14.54 16.90
C PRO A 111 -16.72 -15.11 17.22
N ALA A 112 -16.66 -16.19 18.01
CA ALA A 112 -15.40 -16.79 18.41
C ALA A 112 -14.57 -17.21 17.18
N PHE A 113 -13.27 -16.95 17.26
CA PHE A 113 -12.31 -17.40 16.24
C PHE A 113 -12.35 -18.93 16.08
N SER A 114 -12.28 -19.37 14.82
CA SER A 114 -11.90 -20.72 14.44
C SER A 114 -11.04 -20.69 13.17
N PRO A 115 -10.24 -21.73 12.90
CA PRO A 115 -9.51 -21.83 11.64
C PRO A 115 -10.42 -21.69 10.41
N ASP A 116 -11.65 -22.23 10.50
CA ASP A 116 -12.61 -22.26 9.40
C ASP A 116 -13.24 -20.89 9.10
N ASN A 117 -13.26 -19.95 10.07
CA ASN A 117 -13.92 -18.66 9.92
C ASN A 117 -12.94 -17.48 9.81
N CYS A 118 -11.64 -17.75 9.84
CA CYS A 118 -10.59 -16.76 9.61
C CYS A 118 -10.36 -16.48 8.13
N PHE A 119 -10.64 -17.49 7.28
CA PHE A 119 -10.45 -17.44 5.81
C PHE A 119 -9.04 -16.96 5.44
N ARG A 120 -8.02 -17.65 5.97
CA ARG A 120 -6.63 -17.46 5.59
C ARG A 120 -6.44 -17.90 4.13
N GLU A 121 -5.69 -17.13 3.39
CA GLU A 121 -5.28 -17.46 2.03
C GLU A 121 -4.08 -18.43 2.06
N ASP A 122 -4.04 -19.39 1.14
CA ASP A 122 -2.96 -20.38 1.07
C ASP A 122 -1.63 -19.69 0.73
N ALA A 123 -0.53 -20.11 1.39
CA ALA A 123 0.83 -19.61 1.11
C ALA A 123 1.39 -20.02 -0.26
N GLU A 124 0.63 -20.77 -1.07
CA GLU A 124 0.97 -21.14 -2.45
C GLU A 124 0.64 -19.98 -3.39
N ALA A 125 1.69 -19.37 -3.92
CA ALA A 125 1.74 -17.98 -4.40
C ALA A 125 1.55 -16.98 -3.26
N GLY A 126 2.58 -16.89 -2.40
CA GLY A 126 2.88 -15.65 -1.73
C GLY A 126 2.86 -14.52 -2.75
N ASP A 127 1.74 -13.81 -2.82
CA ASP A 127 1.76 -12.47 -3.36
C ASP A 127 2.73 -11.73 -2.43
N PRO A 128 3.91 -11.30 -2.93
CA PRO A 128 4.71 -10.37 -2.17
C PRO A 128 3.76 -9.23 -1.77
N PRO A 129 3.87 -8.69 -0.54
CA PRO A 129 3.07 -7.52 -0.15
C PRO A 129 3.13 -6.56 -1.33
N PRO A 130 1.98 -6.13 -1.87
CA PRO A 130 1.94 -5.59 -3.21
C PRO A 130 2.97 -4.45 -3.28
N ALA A 131 3.85 -4.48 -4.28
CA ALA A 131 5.18 -3.83 -4.25
C ALA A 131 5.20 -2.34 -3.82
N HIS A 132 4.04 -1.70 -3.79
CA HIS A 132 3.81 -0.38 -3.25
C HIS A 132 4.04 -0.22 -1.73
N ASP A 133 3.95 -1.29 -0.92
CA ASP A 133 4.15 -1.22 0.54
C ASP A 133 5.61 -1.17 0.97
N GLY A 134 6.55 -1.46 0.08
CA GLY A 134 7.99 -1.24 0.32
C GLY A 134 8.47 0.20 0.07
N HIS A 135 7.65 1.04 -0.59
CA HIS A 135 8.08 2.38 -0.97
C HIS A 135 7.72 3.42 0.10
N GLU A 136 8.74 3.93 0.78
CA GLU A 136 8.61 5.04 1.74
C GLU A 136 8.38 6.39 1.05
N SER A 137 8.90 6.54 -0.17
CA SER A 137 8.90 7.79 -0.93
C SER A 137 7.70 7.89 -1.87
N ILE A 138 7.11 9.08 -1.91
CA ILE A 138 5.98 9.42 -2.77
C ILE A 138 6.40 10.56 -3.68
N TYR A 139 6.33 10.34 -5.00
CA TYR A 139 6.79 11.27 -6.01
C TYR A 139 5.64 11.90 -6.78
N HIS A 140 5.67 13.23 -6.94
CA HIS A 140 4.70 13.97 -7.75
C HIS A 140 5.41 14.80 -8.81
N LEU A 141 4.95 14.72 -10.07
CA LEU A 141 5.44 15.57 -11.15
C LEU A 141 4.64 16.86 -11.20
N VAL A 142 5.34 17.99 -11.17
CA VAL A 142 4.72 19.32 -11.15
C VAL A 142 5.30 20.23 -12.20
N GLN A 143 4.46 21.10 -12.78
CA GLN A 143 4.91 22.22 -13.59
C GLN A 143 5.60 23.24 -12.67
N LYS A 144 6.91 23.41 -12.84
CA LYS A 144 7.75 24.25 -11.97
C LYS A 144 7.18 25.66 -11.74
N PRO A 145 6.65 26.39 -12.73
CA PRO A 145 6.10 27.72 -12.49
C PRO A 145 4.91 27.72 -11.51
N LEU A 146 4.06 26.69 -11.55
CA LEU A 146 2.92 26.56 -10.64
C LEU A 146 3.39 26.24 -9.22
N TRP A 147 4.37 25.35 -9.09
CA TRP A 147 4.97 25.01 -7.81
C TRP A 147 5.63 26.22 -7.13
N GLU A 148 6.49 26.93 -7.86
CA GLU A 148 7.19 28.11 -7.35
C GLU A 148 6.22 29.23 -6.94
N ALA A 149 5.16 29.43 -7.71
CA ALA A 149 4.12 30.41 -7.37
C ALA A 149 3.37 30.05 -6.07
N CYS A 150 3.13 28.76 -5.82
CA CYS A 150 2.54 28.29 -4.56
C CYS A 150 3.52 28.44 -3.40
N LYS A 151 4.79 28.03 -3.57
CA LYS A 151 5.86 28.19 -2.57
C LYS A 151 6.03 29.65 -2.15
N ALA A 152 6.16 30.56 -3.11
CA ALA A 152 6.34 31.99 -2.83
C ALA A 152 5.19 32.62 -2.02
N LYS A 153 3.99 32.02 -2.08
CA LYS A 153 2.80 32.47 -1.35
C LYS A 153 2.53 31.67 -0.08
N GLY A 154 3.36 30.67 0.25
CA GLY A 154 3.11 29.72 1.34
C GLY A 154 1.80 28.94 1.19
N LYS A 155 1.31 28.76 -0.04
CA LYS A 155 0.03 28.08 -0.32
C LYS A 155 0.25 26.62 -0.69
N THR A 156 -0.73 25.79 -0.32
CA THR A 156 -0.83 24.41 -0.82
C THR A 156 -0.95 24.42 -2.34
N TYR A 157 -0.14 23.60 -3.00
CA TYR A 157 -0.23 23.35 -4.44
C TYR A 157 -1.32 22.32 -4.73
N TYR A 158 -2.08 22.55 -5.78
CA TYR A 158 -3.01 21.58 -6.35
C TYR A 158 -2.69 21.43 -7.84
N PRO A 159 -2.64 20.21 -8.38
CA PRO A 159 -2.40 20.02 -9.81
C PRO A 159 -3.56 20.59 -10.64
N PRO A 160 -3.31 20.98 -11.91
CA PRO A 160 -4.34 21.54 -12.78
C PRO A 160 -5.60 20.66 -12.93
N THR A 161 -5.45 19.34 -12.82
CA THR A 161 -6.53 18.37 -12.95
C THR A 161 -7.25 18.07 -11.63
N TYR A 162 -6.81 18.63 -10.50
CA TYR A 162 -7.35 18.28 -9.17
C TYR A 162 -8.87 18.46 -9.04
N ALA A 163 -9.42 19.51 -9.65
CA ALA A 163 -10.86 19.78 -9.59
C ALA A 163 -11.70 18.72 -10.32
N GLU A 164 -11.10 18.05 -11.32
CA GLU A 164 -11.71 16.97 -12.09
C GLU A 164 -11.47 15.62 -11.41
N ASP A 165 -10.22 15.35 -11.04
CA ASP A 165 -9.79 14.05 -10.52
C ASP A 165 -10.21 13.84 -9.05
N GLY A 166 -10.32 14.93 -8.27
CA GLY A 166 -10.66 14.90 -6.84
C GLY A 166 -9.50 14.52 -5.92
N PHE A 167 -8.32 14.21 -6.47
CA PHE A 167 -7.10 13.89 -5.74
C PHE A 167 -5.84 14.27 -6.54
N THR A 168 -4.69 14.28 -5.88
CA THR A 168 -3.38 14.51 -6.50
C THR A 168 -2.73 13.16 -6.80
N HIS A 169 -2.48 12.88 -8.08
CA HIS A 169 -1.78 11.68 -8.52
C HIS A 169 -0.30 11.71 -8.12
N ALA A 170 0.22 10.57 -7.67
CA ALA A 170 1.64 10.40 -7.39
C ALA A 170 2.12 9.02 -7.87
N THR A 171 3.41 8.75 -7.71
CA THR A 171 4.04 7.47 -8.02
C THR A 171 5.01 7.12 -6.89
N ALA A 172 5.03 5.87 -6.45
CA ALA A 172 5.94 5.43 -5.40
C ALA A 172 7.18 4.70 -5.96
N ASP A 173 6.99 3.89 -7.01
CA ASP A 173 8.07 3.21 -7.72
C ASP A 173 8.77 4.15 -8.72
N PRO A 174 10.05 4.51 -8.50
CA PRO A 174 10.80 5.37 -9.40
C PRO A 174 10.91 4.83 -10.84
N SER A 175 10.88 3.51 -11.02
CA SER A 175 11.02 2.88 -12.34
C SER A 175 9.85 3.21 -13.27
N LYS A 176 8.67 3.53 -12.70
CA LYS A 176 7.45 3.84 -13.44
C LYS A 176 7.31 5.33 -13.80
N LEU A 177 8.08 6.21 -13.16
CA LEU A 177 7.90 7.66 -13.26
C LEU A 177 7.96 8.19 -14.69
N LEU A 178 8.93 7.72 -15.48
CA LEU A 178 9.10 8.22 -16.85
C LEU A 178 8.00 7.72 -17.78
N ASP A 179 7.47 6.52 -17.56
CA ASP A 179 6.39 5.98 -18.39
C ASP A 179 5.05 6.63 -18.06
N VAL A 180 4.76 6.85 -16.77
CA VAL A 180 3.64 7.67 -16.31
C VAL A 180 3.74 9.08 -16.90
N ALA A 181 4.90 9.72 -16.83
CA ALA A 181 5.09 11.07 -17.34
C ALA A 181 4.85 11.17 -18.84
N ASN A 182 5.37 10.20 -19.60
CA ASN A 182 5.23 10.16 -21.05
C ASN A 182 3.82 9.82 -21.52
N HIS A 183 3.05 9.07 -20.72
CA HIS A 183 1.65 8.78 -21.01
C HIS A 183 0.75 9.98 -20.75
N PHE A 184 0.86 10.61 -19.57
CA PHE A 184 -0.10 11.64 -19.15
C PHE A 184 0.31 13.08 -19.50
N TYR A 185 1.61 13.38 -19.56
CA TYR A 185 2.09 14.77 -19.57
C TYR A 185 3.00 15.11 -20.76
N LYS A 186 3.21 14.19 -21.72
CA LYS A 186 4.13 14.41 -22.84
C LYS A 186 3.79 15.66 -23.67
N SER A 187 2.51 15.91 -23.91
CA SER A 187 2.03 17.06 -24.70
C SER A 187 2.05 18.39 -23.95
N VAL A 188 2.21 18.39 -22.62
CA VAL A 188 2.15 19.59 -21.80
C VAL A 188 3.49 20.34 -21.87
N GLN A 189 3.46 21.56 -22.40
CA GLN A 189 4.65 22.41 -22.52
C GLN A 189 4.86 23.23 -21.25
N ALA A 190 5.80 22.78 -20.42
CA ALA A 190 6.24 23.46 -19.21
C ALA A 190 7.65 22.99 -18.81
N GLU A 191 8.31 23.75 -17.94
CA GLU A 191 9.42 23.23 -17.14
C GLU A 191 8.86 22.38 -16.00
N TRP A 192 9.49 21.24 -15.70
CA TRP A 192 8.97 20.26 -14.76
C TRP A 192 9.93 19.99 -13.61
N LEU A 193 9.37 19.71 -12.43
CA LEU A 193 10.06 19.16 -11.27
C LEU A 193 9.40 17.84 -10.87
N CYS A 194 10.17 16.99 -10.21
CA CYS A 194 9.67 15.85 -9.46
C CYS A 194 9.86 16.14 -7.97
N LEU A 195 8.75 16.27 -7.25
CA LEU A 195 8.73 16.47 -5.81
C LEU A 195 8.81 15.11 -5.12
N ARG A 196 9.67 14.98 -4.12
CA ARG A 196 9.70 13.83 -3.20
C ARG A 196 9.02 14.22 -1.90
N MET A 197 8.16 13.34 -1.41
CA MET A 197 7.61 13.34 -0.06
C MET A 197 7.84 11.96 0.55
N THR A 198 7.53 11.78 1.83
CA THR A 198 7.46 10.46 2.46
C THR A 198 6.05 10.20 2.97
N ARG A 199 5.72 8.94 3.25
CA ARG A 199 4.46 8.59 3.92
C ARG A 199 4.28 9.38 5.23
N GLU A 200 5.36 9.58 5.98
CA GLU A 200 5.37 10.37 7.22
C GLU A 200 5.08 11.84 6.97
N THR A 201 5.74 12.49 5.99
CA THR A 201 5.50 13.91 5.75
C THR A 201 4.09 14.17 5.22
N VAL A 202 3.55 13.27 4.39
CA VAL A 202 2.15 13.31 3.93
C VAL A 202 1.18 13.17 5.12
N ALA A 203 1.40 12.19 6.00
CA ALA A 203 0.58 11.98 7.19
C ALA A 203 0.64 13.18 8.16
N SER A 204 1.81 13.80 8.33
CA SER A 204 1.99 15.00 9.18
C SER A 204 1.16 16.20 8.72
N ALA A 205 0.75 16.24 7.45
CA ALA A 205 -0.14 17.26 6.91
C ALA A 205 -1.63 16.88 6.98
N GLY A 206 -1.97 15.73 7.56
CA GLY A 206 -3.34 15.24 7.63
C GLY A 206 -3.93 14.86 6.28
N ILE A 207 -3.08 14.52 5.30
CA ILE A 207 -3.51 14.16 3.95
C ILE A 207 -3.72 12.64 3.89
N THR A 208 -4.90 12.22 3.46
CA THR A 208 -5.18 10.80 3.22
C THR A 208 -4.43 10.33 1.98
N LEU A 209 -3.53 9.36 2.17
CA LEU A 209 -2.80 8.67 1.11
C LEU A 209 -3.42 7.29 0.89
N LYS A 210 -3.84 6.99 -0.34
CA LYS A 210 -4.30 5.65 -0.72
C LYS A 210 -3.50 5.15 -1.90
N PHE A 211 -3.17 3.88 -1.91
CA PHE A 211 -2.66 3.21 -3.09
C PHE A 211 -3.84 2.55 -3.80
N GLU A 212 -4.10 2.93 -5.04
CA GLU A 212 -5.30 2.55 -5.77
C GLU A 212 -4.93 2.12 -7.20
N GLU A 213 -5.89 1.53 -7.91
CA GLU A 213 -5.72 1.22 -9.33
C GLU A 213 -5.41 2.50 -10.14
N PRO A 214 -4.67 2.38 -11.27
CA PRO A 214 -4.43 3.52 -12.15
C PRO A 214 -5.73 4.24 -12.48
N SER A 215 -5.73 5.56 -12.32
CA SER A 215 -6.87 6.42 -12.65
C SER A 215 -6.54 7.33 -13.84
N ALA A 216 -7.58 7.82 -14.52
CA ALA A 216 -7.41 8.83 -15.54
C ALA A 216 -6.83 10.11 -14.91
N VAL A 217 -6.08 10.88 -15.70
CA VAL A 217 -5.55 12.18 -15.28
C VAL A 217 -6.18 13.24 -16.17
N GLY A 218 -7.16 13.97 -15.63
CA GLY A 218 -8.13 14.70 -16.41
C GLY A 218 -8.72 13.83 -17.53
N GLY A 219 -8.78 14.39 -18.74
CA GLY A 219 -9.28 13.66 -19.93
C GLY A 219 -8.37 12.54 -20.48
N THR A 220 -7.20 12.25 -19.90
CA THR A 220 -6.30 11.20 -20.39
C THR A 220 -6.61 9.85 -19.73
N PRO A 221 -6.92 8.79 -20.48
CA PRO A 221 -7.30 7.49 -19.91
C PRO A 221 -6.25 6.88 -18.99
N ALA A 222 -6.72 6.17 -17.97
CA ALA A 222 -5.90 5.39 -17.05
C ALA A 222 -5.00 4.37 -17.79
N LEU A 223 -3.88 4.00 -17.16
CA LEU A 223 -3.06 2.88 -17.61
C LEU A 223 -3.83 1.57 -17.39
N ASN A 224 -3.85 0.70 -18.40
CA ASN A 224 -4.41 -0.64 -18.23
C ASN A 224 -3.47 -1.55 -17.42
N THR A 225 -3.96 -2.73 -17.02
CA THR A 225 -3.21 -3.70 -16.21
C THR A 225 -1.85 -4.08 -16.82
N THR A 226 -1.76 -4.22 -18.14
CA THR A 226 -0.50 -4.53 -18.84
C THR A 226 0.49 -3.37 -18.75
N GLN A 227 0.01 -2.14 -18.89
CA GLN A 227 0.84 -0.93 -18.81
C GLN A 227 1.28 -0.62 -17.38
N SER A 228 0.39 -0.79 -16.39
CA SER A 228 0.74 -0.61 -14.98
C SER A 228 1.59 -1.77 -14.44
N GLY A 229 1.48 -2.96 -15.05
CA GLY A 229 2.02 -4.20 -14.52
C GLY A 229 1.32 -4.63 -13.24
N GLY A 230 0.01 -4.33 -13.11
CA GLY A 230 -0.77 -4.56 -11.89
C GLY A 230 -0.38 -3.66 -10.70
N ALA A 231 0.44 -2.64 -10.93
CA ALA A 231 0.87 -1.74 -9.87
C ALA A 231 -0.25 -0.79 -9.44
N ARG A 232 -0.40 -0.61 -8.13
CA ARG A 232 -1.23 0.43 -7.52
C ARG A 232 -0.41 1.72 -7.34
N PHE A 233 -1.05 2.86 -7.56
CA PHE A 233 -0.42 4.18 -7.52
C PHE A 233 -0.92 4.99 -6.33
N PRO A 234 -0.05 5.78 -5.67
CA PRO A 234 -0.47 6.65 -4.59
C PRO A 234 -1.33 7.80 -5.09
N HIS A 235 -2.49 8.00 -4.47
CA HIS A 235 -3.36 9.16 -4.61
C HIS A 235 -3.41 9.89 -3.27
N LEU A 236 -3.09 11.19 -3.31
CA LEU A 236 -3.20 12.09 -2.18
C LEU A 236 -4.55 12.81 -2.26
N TYR A 237 -5.44 12.54 -1.31
CA TYR A 237 -6.73 13.21 -1.21
C TYR A 237 -6.55 14.58 -0.56
N GLY A 238 -5.86 15.45 -1.30
CA GLY A 238 -5.42 16.77 -0.87
C GLY A 238 -4.40 17.33 -1.86
N GLY A 239 -4.10 18.62 -1.69
CA GLY A 239 -2.97 19.25 -2.36
C GLY A 239 -1.67 18.99 -1.61
N ILE A 240 -0.55 19.51 -2.14
CA ILE A 240 0.78 19.35 -1.57
C ILE A 240 1.24 20.67 -0.94
N PRO A 241 1.27 20.79 0.40
CA PRO A 241 1.91 21.92 1.06
C PRO A 241 3.43 21.93 0.83
N PRO A 242 4.07 23.08 0.56
CA PRO A 242 5.52 23.18 0.44
C PRO A 242 6.32 22.51 1.57
N ARG A 243 5.84 22.61 2.81
CA ARG A 243 6.52 22.09 4.01
C ARG A 243 6.68 20.57 4.07
N ILE A 244 5.92 19.79 3.29
CA ILE A 244 5.98 18.32 3.33
C ILE A 244 6.88 17.71 2.25
N VAL A 245 7.37 18.54 1.34
CA VAL A 245 8.29 18.11 0.27
C VAL A 245 9.69 18.05 0.85
N THR A 246 10.31 16.88 0.76
CA THR A 246 11.68 16.65 1.26
C THR A 246 12.74 16.96 0.22
N GLU A 247 12.42 16.81 -1.07
CA GLU A 247 13.35 17.09 -2.16
C GLU A 247 12.62 17.56 -3.43
N GLU A 248 13.30 18.40 -4.22
CA GLU A 248 12.87 18.80 -5.56
C GLU A 248 13.93 18.35 -6.56
N ARG A 249 13.52 17.55 -7.55
CA ARG A 249 14.43 16.96 -8.54
C ARG A 249 14.13 17.51 -9.92
N ALA A 250 15.19 17.92 -10.62
CA ALA A 250 15.08 18.42 -11.98
C ALA A 250 14.64 17.31 -12.94
N VAL A 251 13.72 17.65 -13.85
CA VAL A 251 13.23 16.75 -14.89
C VAL A 251 13.80 17.18 -16.24
N ARG A 252 14.44 16.25 -16.95
CA ARG A 252 14.99 16.48 -18.29
C ARG A 252 14.03 15.95 -19.34
N ARG A 253 13.76 16.76 -20.37
CA ARG A 253 12.89 16.41 -21.51
C ARG A 253 13.61 16.57 -22.84
N ALA A 254 13.20 15.80 -23.83
CA ALA A 254 13.61 15.97 -25.23
C ALA A 254 12.82 17.12 -25.88
N ALA A 255 13.27 17.56 -27.07
CA ALA A 255 12.60 18.60 -27.84
C ALA A 255 11.15 18.25 -28.23
N ASP A 256 10.84 16.96 -28.39
CA ASP A 256 9.49 16.47 -28.69
C ASP A 256 8.58 16.34 -27.45
N GLY A 257 9.06 16.80 -26.28
CA GLY A 257 8.35 16.73 -25.01
C GLY A 257 8.53 15.41 -24.25
N THR A 258 9.22 14.41 -24.80
CA THR A 258 9.48 13.13 -24.10
C THR A 258 10.28 13.34 -22.82
N TYR A 259 9.84 12.76 -21.70
CA TYR A 259 10.57 12.72 -20.44
C TYR A 259 11.72 11.73 -20.51
N LEU A 260 12.94 12.21 -20.24
CA LEU A 260 14.19 11.46 -20.41
C LEU A 260 14.82 11.02 -19.09
N SER A 261 14.83 11.90 -18.09
CA SER A 261 15.38 11.59 -16.77
C SER A 261 14.84 12.48 -15.66
N ILE A 262 14.95 11.99 -14.43
CA ILE A 262 14.73 12.72 -13.19
C ILE A 262 16.03 12.62 -12.39
N ALA A 263 16.61 13.78 -12.07
CA ALA A 263 17.96 13.86 -11.50
C ALA A 263 18.13 12.99 -10.25
N GLY A 264 19.14 12.11 -10.29
CA GLY A 264 19.49 11.20 -9.19
C GLY A 264 18.41 10.18 -8.82
N LEU A 265 17.45 9.91 -9.71
CA LEU A 265 16.34 9.00 -9.44
C LEU A 265 16.13 7.97 -10.56
N VAL A 266 15.92 8.42 -11.80
CA VAL A 266 15.67 7.52 -12.95
C VAL A 266 16.13 8.17 -14.25
N GLU A 267 16.68 7.36 -15.16
CA GLU A 267 17.07 7.79 -16.51
C GLU A 267 16.69 6.71 -17.53
N ARG A 268 16.19 7.11 -18.70
CA ARG A 268 15.95 6.14 -19.78
C ARG A 268 17.28 5.59 -20.29
N GLN A 269 17.41 4.27 -20.28
CA GLN A 269 18.50 3.60 -20.96
C GLN A 269 18.41 3.86 -22.47
N LYS A 270 19.53 4.25 -23.09
CA LYS A 270 19.62 4.40 -24.54
C LYS A 270 19.52 3.02 -25.20
N GLY A 271 18.34 2.66 -25.70
CA GLY A 271 18.21 1.57 -26.68
C GLY A 271 17.06 0.58 -26.46
N GLN A 272 15.81 1.01 -26.62
CA GLN A 272 14.67 0.12 -26.94
C GLN A 272 13.64 0.86 -27.83
N GLN A 273 14.11 1.44 -28.93
CA GLN A 273 13.24 1.94 -30.01
C GLN A 273 13.42 1.14 -31.33
N GLY A 274 14.17 0.03 -31.31
CA GLY A 274 14.62 -0.66 -32.53
C GLY A 274 14.01 -2.04 -32.84
N GLN A 275 13.01 -2.55 -32.11
CA GLN A 275 12.57 -3.94 -32.31
C GLN A 275 11.08 -4.16 -32.66
N GLN A 276 10.27 -3.10 -32.83
CA GLN A 276 8.88 -3.26 -33.32
C GLN A 276 8.65 -2.92 -34.81
N GLN A 277 9.67 -2.43 -35.54
CA GLN A 277 9.55 -2.21 -37.00
C GLN A 277 10.19 -3.31 -37.87
N GLY A 278 10.93 -4.26 -37.29
CA GLY A 278 11.59 -5.34 -38.03
C GLY A 278 10.74 -6.57 -38.33
N GLN A 279 9.61 -6.79 -37.64
CA GLN A 279 8.79 -7.99 -37.82
C GLN A 279 7.63 -7.84 -38.82
N GLN A 280 7.27 -6.62 -39.24
CA GLN A 280 6.27 -6.42 -40.30
C GLN A 280 6.85 -6.38 -41.73
N GLN A 281 8.16 -6.14 -41.91
CA GLN A 281 8.78 -6.21 -43.25
C GLN A 281 9.26 -7.62 -43.64
N GLY A 282 9.47 -8.52 -42.67
CA GLY A 282 9.87 -9.91 -42.95
C GLY A 282 8.74 -10.83 -43.42
N GLN A 283 7.48 -10.48 -43.18
CA GLN A 283 6.33 -11.30 -43.59
C GLN A 283 5.73 -10.91 -44.95
N GLN A 284 6.09 -9.76 -45.52
CA GLN A 284 5.65 -9.39 -46.89
C GLN A 284 6.60 -9.85 -48.01
N GLN A 285 7.85 -10.23 -47.71
CA GLN A 285 8.76 -10.77 -48.73
C GLN A 285 8.70 -12.30 -48.88
N GLY A 286 8.03 -13.01 -47.96
CA GLY A 286 7.87 -14.48 -48.01
C GLY A 286 6.65 -15.00 -48.80
N GLN A 287 5.81 -14.12 -49.35
CA GLN A 287 4.59 -14.51 -50.10
C GLN A 287 4.67 -14.24 -51.62
N GLN A 288 5.87 -13.95 -52.17
CA GLN A 288 6.08 -13.86 -53.62
C GLN A 288 7.04 -14.90 -54.21
N GLN A 289 7.51 -15.86 -53.40
CA GLN A 289 8.24 -17.03 -53.91
C GLN A 289 7.80 -18.28 -53.14
N GLY A 290 6.68 -18.85 -53.57
CA GLY A 290 6.12 -20.11 -53.09
C GLY A 290 5.00 -20.55 -54.01
#